data_AF-A0A957LSW1-F1
#
_entry.id   AF-A0A957LSW1-F1
#
_cell.length_a   1.000
_cell.length_b   1.000
_cell.length_c   1.000
_cell.angle_alpha   90.00
_cell.angle_beta   90.00
_cell.angle_gamma   90.00
#
_symmetry.space_group_name_H-M   'P 1'
#
loop_
_entity.id
_entity.type
_entity.pdbx_description
1 polymer ?
#
loop_
_entity_poly.entity_id
_entity_poly.type
_entity_poly.pdbx_seq_one_letter_code
_entity_poly.pdbx_strand_id
1 'polypeptide(L)'
;VLGWYGCITCTVAAASVEQSVTASVTVTLPGDVDPSNNQSSATLEGLLSSPIIGAFMDYTDDALMDRIFTGRAASCRATQTLRGKAEPNRIIAILIGNVVVGTTTSDANGFFSHTVNLSTGLHRIGARYANTQVTNAAMATPEATTYYDASSPYLALLVDNTLPFDPMSVTFTDSQGRTLAVPVLGYSFGASQTGSFFRAGETYKVGVDLCDPNPNARSSVTFGDVVISSLLDADGDGRFYGWATFPVSVQAAAAAATGDLALIVSDGATESRYGFSIATGAAGIVTDRATGQPLAGATVAALTGTAAGDGSTTFGAWDASLAGQTNPQQTGADGGYLFTADVGTFQLDVSRSGYQAYRTGEIDAANEALARTVALSPAIAEAATQTIAITEQGFVPPTVAVAPGGVVAFVNADLAEHAVRGSGWDSGMLAPGATYKVRAATVGSFSYADATDALNKGVVIVAEGAGASRLFLPAIVR
;
A
#
# COMPACT_ATOMS: atom_id res chain seq x y z
N VAL A 1 21.83 54.84 -26.92
CA VAL A 1 21.35 53.77 -26.01
C VAL A 1 22.53 52.83 -25.77
N LEU A 2 23.30 53.08 -24.71
CA LEU A 2 24.40 52.20 -24.28
C LEU A 2 23.76 51.05 -23.49
N GLY A 3 23.47 49.94 -24.15
CA GLY A 3 22.93 48.75 -23.51
C GLY A 3 24.02 48.06 -22.69
N TRP A 4 23.96 48.19 -21.36
CA TRP A 4 24.71 47.31 -20.45
C TRP A 4 24.01 45.95 -20.41
N TYR A 5 24.63 44.92 -20.98
CA TYR A 5 24.23 43.53 -20.79
C TYR A 5 25.06 42.95 -19.63
N GLY A 6 24.59 43.18 -18.41
CA GLY A 6 25.10 42.49 -17.22
C GLY A 6 24.27 41.24 -16.96
N CYS A 7 24.88 40.06 -16.99
CA CYS A 7 24.21 38.83 -16.54
C CYS A 7 24.37 38.74 -15.01
N ILE A 8 23.30 38.91 -14.25
CA ILE A 8 23.30 38.60 -12.82
C ILE A 8 23.00 37.11 -12.71
N THR A 9 24.03 36.31 -12.42
CA THR A 9 23.85 34.88 -12.15
C THR A 9 23.43 34.71 -10.70
N CYS A 10 22.13 34.51 -10.45
CA CYS A 10 21.62 34.09 -9.15
C CYS A 10 21.63 32.55 -9.08
N THR A 11 22.52 31.98 -8.27
CA THR A 11 22.51 30.54 -7.97
C THR A 11 21.55 30.30 -6.81
N VAL A 12 20.37 29.74 -7.09
CA VAL A 12 19.43 29.29 -6.05
C VAL A 12 19.71 27.82 -5.78
N ALA A 13 20.19 27.50 -4.59
CA ALA A 13 20.25 26.10 -4.14
C ALA A 13 18.83 25.68 -3.74
N ALA A 14 18.25 24.70 -4.45
CA ALA A 14 16.95 24.14 -4.12
C ALA A 14 17.05 23.44 -2.75
N ALA A 15 16.52 24.06 -1.70
CA ALA A 15 16.57 23.54 -0.33
C ALA A 15 15.23 22.91 0.13
N SER A 16 14.19 22.87 -0.71
CA SER A 16 12.94 22.19 -0.36
C SER A 16 12.13 21.78 -1.61
N VAL A 17 11.41 20.67 -1.51
CA VAL A 17 10.74 19.98 -2.63
C VAL A 17 9.43 20.68 -3.06
N GLU A 18 8.93 21.68 -2.32
CA GLU A 18 7.56 22.18 -2.52
C GLU A 18 7.39 23.70 -2.67
N GLN A 19 8.45 24.53 -2.66
CA GLN A 19 8.28 25.98 -2.73
C GLN A 19 8.59 26.56 -4.11
N SER A 20 7.63 27.28 -4.71
CA SER A 20 7.89 28.15 -5.84
C SER A 20 8.68 29.38 -5.38
N VAL A 21 9.90 29.55 -5.88
CA VAL A 21 10.74 30.70 -5.57
C VAL A 21 10.71 31.66 -6.74
N THR A 22 10.07 32.82 -6.58
CA THR A 22 10.15 33.92 -7.55
C THR A 22 11.29 34.86 -7.16
N ALA A 23 12.32 34.94 -7.99
CA ALA A 23 13.37 35.94 -7.90
C ALA A 23 12.99 37.14 -8.78
N SER A 24 12.86 38.32 -8.19
CA SER A 24 12.64 39.58 -8.92
C SER A 24 13.85 40.49 -8.78
N VAL A 25 14.32 41.05 -9.89
CA VAL A 25 15.37 42.06 -9.93
C VAL A 25 14.76 43.37 -10.42
N THR A 26 14.96 44.43 -9.65
CA THR A 26 14.55 45.79 -10.01
C THR A 26 15.80 46.67 -10.10
N VAL A 27 15.96 47.38 -11.21
CA VAL A 27 17.05 48.35 -11.39
C VAL A 27 16.48 49.77 -11.24
N THR A 28 17.23 50.67 -10.61
CA THR A 28 16.82 52.08 -10.50
C THR A 28 17.97 52.97 -10.96
N LEU A 29 17.72 53.78 -11.99
CA LEU A 29 18.67 54.75 -12.51
C LEU A 29 18.11 56.18 -12.35
N PRO A 30 18.88 57.12 -11.78
CA PRO A 30 18.46 58.52 -11.71
C PRO A 30 18.26 59.12 -13.12
N GLY A 31 17.07 59.67 -13.38
CA GLY A 31 16.72 60.28 -14.67
C GLY A 31 16.05 59.33 -15.68
N ASP A 32 15.71 58.11 -15.26
CA ASP A 32 14.90 57.22 -16.07
C ASP A 32 13.47 57.75 -16.25
N VAL A 33 13.00 57.73 -17.48
CA VAL A 33 11.71 58.26 -17.94
C VAL A 33 10.65 57.18 -18.14
N ASP A 34 11.03 55.89 -18.12
CA ASP A 34 10.09 54.77 -18.20
C ASP A 34 10.44 53.64 -17.21
N PRO A 35 10.02 53.76 -15.95
CA PRO A 35 10.30 52.76 -14.92
C PRO A 35 9.52 51.45 -15.10
N SER A 36 8.64 51.33 -16.10
CA SER A 36 7.81 50.13 -16.30
C SER A 36 8.59 48.91 -16.81
N ASN A 37 9.78 49.13 -17.38
CA ASN A 37 10.63 48.08 -17.94
C ASN A 37 11.85 47.72 -17.06
N ASN A 38 11.97 48.33 -15.88
CA ASN A 38 13.10 48.16 -14.97
C ASN A 38 13.00 46.93 -14.06
N GLN A 39 12.04 46.05 -14.31
CA GLN A 39 11.79 44.86 -13.51
C GLN A 39 11.89 43.62 -14.39
N SER A 40 12.61 42.62 -13.91
CA SER A 40 12.60 41.28 -14.46
C SER A 40 12.37 40.28 -13.34
N SER A 41 11.63 39.21 -13.62
CA SER A 41 11.42 38.15 -12.65
C SER A 41 11.56 36.78 -13.31
N ALA A 42 12.05 35.81 -12.53
CA ALA A 42 12.09 34.42 -12.90
C ALA A 42 11.53 33.60 -11.73
N THR A 43 10.67 32.63 -12.04
CA THR A 43 10.12 31.71 -11.03
C THR A 43 10.71 30.34 -11.25
N LEU A 44 11.38 29.79 -10.23
CA LEU A 44 11.66 28.36 -10.14
C LEU A 44 10.48 27.73 -9.41
N GLU A 45 9.73 26.86 -10.09
CA GLU A 45 8.80 25.97 -9.41
C GLU A 45 9.59 24.80 -8.79
N GLY A 46 9.21 24.38 -7.58
CA GLY A 46 9.76 23.17 -6.95
C GLY A 46 9.53 21.93 -7.81
N LEU A 47 10.18 20.82 -7.47
CA LEU A 47 9.95 19.53 -8.12
C LEU A 47 8.53 19.04 -7.78
N LEU A 48 7.55 19.45 -8.58
CA LEU A 48 6.17 19.00 -8.43
C LEU A 48 6.13 17.48 -8.58
N SER A 49 5.38 16.82 -7.71
CA SER A 49 5.06 15.40 -7.87
C SER A 49 4.43 15.19 -9.26
N SER A 50 4.90 14.17 -9.99
CA SER A 50 4.37 13.88 -11.33
C SER A 50 2.90 13.47 -11.22
N PRO A 51 1.99 14.02 -12.06
CA PRO A 51 0.61 13.61 -12.05
C PRO A 51 0.48 12.10 -12.32
N ILE A 52 -0.37 11.43 -11.53
CA ILE A 52 -0.76 10.03 -11.77
C ILE A 52 -2.12 10.01 -12.46
N ILE A 53 -2.33 9.04 -13.35
CA ILE A 53 -3.59 8.86 -14.08
C ILE A 53 -3.95 7.38 -14.15
N GLY A 54 -5.24 7.10 -13.99
CA GLY A 54 -5.81 5.78 -14.17
C GLY A 54 -7.20 5.82 -14.80
N ALA A 55 -7.67 4.64 -15.21
CA ALA A 55 -9.00 4.48 -15.75
C ALA A 55 -9.98 4.29 -14.60
N PHE A 56 -11.01 5.11 -14.61
CA PHE A 56 -12.08 5.10 -13.64
C PHE A 56 -13.27 4.36 -14.22
N MET A 57 -13.82 3.46 -13.41
CA MET A 57 -15.02 2.71 -13.75
C MET A 57 -16.15 3.15 -12.83
N ASP A 58 -17.19 3.68 -13.45
CA ASP A 58 -18.42 4.12 -12.81
C ASP A 58 -19.49 3.06 -13.11
N TYR A 59 -19.87 2.26 -12.13
CA TYR A 59 -21.02 1.36 -12.26
C TYR A 59 -22.16 1.88 -11.40
N THR A 60 -23.36 1.86 -11.97
CA THR A 60 -24.61 2.33 -11.36
C THR A 60 -25.01 1.60 -10.06
N ASP A 61 -24.33 0.51 -9.71
CA ASP A 61 -24.47 -0.17 -8.43
C ASP A 61 -23.33 0.26 -7.48
N ASP A 62 -23.65 1.17 -6.56
CA ASP A 62 -22.80 1.72 -5.48
C ASP A 62 -22.16 0.63 -4.57
N ALA A 63 -22.47 -0.66 -4.77
CA ALA A 63 -21.88 -1.78 -4.03
C ALA A 63 -20.43 -2.09 -4.41
N LEU A 64 -19.92 -1.56 -5.53
CA LEU A 64 -18.54 -1.72 -5.96
C LEU A 64 -17.88 -0.35 -6.00
N MET A 65 -16.91 -0.14 -5.12
CA MET A 65 -16.26 1.15 -4.96
C MET A 65 -15.80 1.76 -6.29
N ASP A 66 -16.12 3.04 -6.49
CA ASP A 66 -15.41 3.98 -7.35
C ASP A 66 -13.90 3.68 -7.35
N ARG A 67 -13.39 3.02 -8.39
CA ARG A 67 -12.00 2.56 -8.45
C ARG A 67 -11.26 3.18 -9.62
N ILE A 68 -10.01 3.57 -9.37
CA ILE A 68 -9.07 4.06 -10.37
C ILE A 68 -8.03 2.98 -10.61
N PHE A 69 -7.93 2.49 -11.84
CA PHE A 69 -6.95 1.50 -12.26
C PHE A 69 -5.74 2.19 -12.91
N THR A 70 -4.58 2.12 -12.27
CA THR A 70 -3.31 2.59 -12.84
C THR A 70 -2.51 1.43 -13.43
N GLY A 71 -1.47 1.73 -14.22
CA GLY A 71 -0.63 0.69 -14.81
C GLY A 71 -1.27 0.02 -16.03
N ARG A 72 -2.03 -1.06 -15.85
CA ARG A 72 -2.61 -1.84 -16.97
C ARG A 72 -4.09 -2.14 -16.72
N ALA A 73 -4.90 -1.96 -17.76
CA ALA A 73 -6.32 -2.30 -17.73
C ALA A 73 -6.83 -2.66 -19.13
N ALA A 74 -7.90 -3.43 -19.22
CA ALA A 74 -8.59 -3.77 -20.45
C ALA A 74 -10.09 -3.54 -20.29
N SER A 75 -10.72 -2.93 -21.28
CA SER A 75 -12.16 -2.69 -21.29
C SER A 75 -12.72 -2.90 -22.69
N CYS A 76 -14.00 -3.25 -22.77
CA CYS A 76 -14.73 -3.25 -24.03
C CYS A 76 -15.38 -1.92 -24.37
N ARG A 77 -15.38 -0.97 -23.41
CA ARG A 77 -16.05 0.32 -23.55
C ARG A 77 -15.12 1.32 -24.23
N ALA A 78 -15.60 1.98 -25.28
CA ALA A 78 -14.84 3.02 -25.97
C ALA A 78 -14.76 4.32 -25.16
N THR A 79 -15.82 4.66 -24.44
CA THR A 79 -15.86 5.82 -23.55
C THR A 79 -15.23 5.47 -22.22
N GLN A 80 -14.19 6.20 -21.84
CA GLN A 80 -13.39 5.95 -20.66
C GLN A 80 -13.30 7.22 -19.83
N THR A 81 -13.69 7.15 -18.56
CA THR A 81 -13.43 8.22 -17.62
C THR A 81 -12.04 8.00 -17.03
N LEU A 82 -11.18 9.00 -17.14
CA LEU A 82 -9.85 8.99 -16.55
C LEU A 82 -9.88 9.83 -15.28
N ARG A 83 -9.41 9.27 -14.17
CA ARG A 83 -9.23 10.01 -12.92
C ARG A 83 -7.78 9.90 -12.47
N GLY A 84 -7.34 10.87 -11.69
CA GLY A 84 -5.97 10.89 -11.22
C GLY A 84 -5.74 11.91 -10.14
N LYS A 85 -4.48 11.97 -9.68
CA LYS A 85 -4.01 12.89 -8.64
C LYS A 85 -2.83 13.69 -9.15
N ALA A 86 -2.83 14.96 -8.83
CA ALA A 86 -1.78 15.92 -9.12
C ALA A 86 -1.74 16.96 -7.99
N GLU A 87 -0.82 17.92 -8.09
CA GLU A 87 -0.83 19.07 -7.19
C GLU A 87 -2.16 19.85 -7.27
N PRO A 88 -2.72 20.34 -6.16
CA PRO A 88 -3.99 21.05 -6.14
C PRO A 88 -4.05 22.28 -7.05
N ASN A 89 -5.21 22.52 -7.67
CA ASN A 89 -5.50 23.70 -8.50
C ASN A 89 -4.53 23.91 -9.67
N ARG A 90 -4.03 22.83 -10.28
CA ARG A 90 -3.12 22.86 -11.43
C ARG A 90 -3.80 22.41 -12.71
N ILE A 91 -3.33 22.91 -13.84
CA ILE A 91 -3.80 22.50 -15.16
C ILE A 91 -2.99 21.28 -15.60
N ILE A 92 -3.70 20.19 -15.84
CA ILE A 92 -3.19 18.88 -16.23
C ILE A 92 -3.49 18.65 -17.70
N ALA A 93 -2.47 18.36 -18.49
CA ALA A 93 -2.59 17.88 -19.86
C ALA A 93 -2.68 16.35 -19.87
N ILE A 94 -3.70 15.83 -20.57
CA ILE A 94 -3.94 14.41 -20.77
C ILE A 94 -3.34 13.99 -22.11
N LEU A 95 -2.53 12.95 -22.09
CA LEU A 95 -1.82 12.43 -23.25
C LEU A 95 -2.31 11.06 -23.64
N ILE A 96 -2.44 10.83 -24.96
CA ILE A 96 -2.54 9.48 -25.55
C ILE A 96 -1.33 9.31 -26.48
N GLY A 97 -0.50 8.33 -26.19
CA GLY A 97 0.85 8.23 -26.72
C GLY A 97 1.64 9.49 -26.35
N ASN A 98 2.02 10.26 -27.36
CA ASN A 98 2.75 11.53 -27.18
C ASN A 98 1.90 12.76 -27.52
N VAL A 99 0.60 12.58 -27.79
CA VAL A 99 -0.30 13.64 -28.23
C VAL A 99 -1.14 14.10 -27.05
N VAL A 100 -1.21 15.42 -26.82
CA VAL A 100 -2.15 16.00 -25.86
C VAL A 100 -3.55 15.93 -26.48
N VAL A 101 -4.44 15.19 -25.84
CA VAL A 101 -5.82 14.98 -26.32
C VAL A 101 -6.83 15.86 -25.58
N GLY A 102 -6.44 16.39 -24.42
CA GLY A 102 -7.27 17.27 -23.62
C GLY A 102 -6.50 17.87 -22.46
N THR A 103 -7.14 18.83 -21.79
CA THR A 103 -6.69 19.39 -20.53
C THR A 103 -7.81 19.32 -19.51
N THR A 104 -7.44 19.21 -18.24
CA THR A 104 -8.35 19.25 -17.10
C THR A 104 -7.65 20.01 -15.96
N THR A 105 -8.39 20.35 -14.92
CA THR A 105 -7.84 21.06 -13.74
C THR A 105 -8.02 20.18 -12.51
N SER A 106 -6.96 20.01 -11.73
CA SER A 106 -7.05 19.36 -10.42
C SER A 106 -7.79 20.24 -9.41
N ASP A 107 -8.62 19.63 -8.57
CA ASP A 107 -9.36 20.33 -7.52
C ASP A 107 -8.46 20.74 -6.32
N ALA A 108 -9.07 21.27 -5.26
CA ALA A 108 -8.36 21.70 -4.05
C ALA A 108 -7.69 20.54 -3.29
N ASN A 109 -8.08 19.29 -3.55
CA ASN A 109 -7.49 18.08 -2.98
C ASN A 109 -6.52 17.39 -3.96
N GLY A 110 -6.31 17.97 -5.15
CA GLY A 110 -5.42 17.42 -6.17
C GLY A 110 -6.07 16.39 -7.10
N PHE A 111 -7.37 16.12 -7.00
CA PHE A 111 -8.04 15.15 -7.86
C PHE A 111 -8.49 15.78 -9.17
N PHE A 112 -8.40 15.03 -10.27
CA PHE A 112 -8.93 15.45 -11.55
C PHE A 112 -9.71 14.33 -12.23
N SER A 113 -10.61 14.72 -13.14
CA SER A 113 -11.39 13.80 -13.98
C SER A 113 -11.40 14.30 -15.42
N HIS A 114 -11.34 13.38 -16.38
CA HIS A 114 -11.42 13.69 -17.80
C HIS A 114 -11.97 12.49 -18.58
N THR A 115 -13.01 12.69 -19.39
CA THR A 115 -13.59 11.63 -20.22
C THR A 115 -13.02 11.66 -21.63
N VAL A 116 -12.56 10.51 -22.12
CA VAL A 116 -12.04 10.32 -23.48
C VAL A 116 -12.83 9.26 -24.21
N ASN A 117 -12.89 9.37 -25.54
CA ASN A 117 -13.37 8.30 -26.41
C ASN A 117 -12.19 7.69 -27.14
N LEU A 118 -12.00 6.39 -26.97
CA LEU A 118 -10.89 5.63 -27.51
C LEU A 118 -11.39 4.68 -28.60
N SER A 119 -10.61 4.54 -29.67
CA SER A 119 -10.84 3.51 -30.68
C SER A 119 -10.45 2.13 -30.14
N THR A 120 -10.90 1.05 -30.79
CA THR A 120 -10.34 -0.28 -30.52
C THR A 120 -8.82 -0.28 -30.69
N GLY A 121 -8.10 -0.88 -29.73
CA GLY A 121 -6.64 -0.97 -29.71
C GLY A 121 -6.02 -0.65 -28.35
N LEU A 122 -4.70 -0.82 -28.27
CA LEU A 122 -3.91 -0.50 -27.08
C LEU A 122 -3.57 0.99 -27.06
N HIS A 123 -4.02 1.69 -26.02
CA HIS A 123 -3.73 3.09 -25.77
C HIS A 123 -2.79 3.24 -24.60
N ARG A 124 -1.88 4.21 -24.71
CA ARG A 124 -0.98 4.57 -23.61
C ARG A 124 -1.31 5.98 -23.16
N ILE A 125 -1.80 6.09 -21.93
CA ILE A 125 -2.41 7.28 -21.39
C ILE A 125 -1.51 7.85 -20.30
N GLY A 126 -1.29 9.16 -20.32
CA GLY A 126 -0.43 9.85 -19.34
C GLY A 126 -1.01 11.20 -18.92
N ALA A 127 -0.54 11.72 -17.80
CA ALA A 127 -0.86 13.06 -17.32
C ALA A 127 0.42 13.86 -17.06
N ARG A 128 0.41 15.15 -17.35
CA ARG A 128 1.51 16.08 -17.01
C ARG A 128 0.99 17.49 -16.75
N TYR A 129 1.76 18.35 -16.11
CA TYR A 129 1.40 19.76 -15.98
C TYR A 129 1.46 20.48 -17.34
N ALA A 130 0.44 21.26 -17.67
CA ALA A 130 0.34 21.91 -18.98
C ALA A 130 1.47 22.93 -19.26
N ASN A 131 2.12 23.47 -18.22
CA ASN A 131 3.23 24.41 -18.31
C ASN A 131 4.61 23.75 -18.41
N THR A 132 4.71 22.42 -18.21
CA THR A 132 5.98 21.70 -18.34
C THR A 132 6.29 21.42 -19.81
N GLN A 133 7.44 21.91 -20.30
CA GLN A 133 7.92 21.53 -21.61
C GLN A 133 8.24 20.03 -21.64
N VAL A 134 7.95 19.41 -22.79
CA VAL A 134 8.14 17.98 -23.05
C VAL A 134 9.63 17.64 -22.93
N THR A 135 10.10 17.27 -21.73
CA THR A 135 11.25 16.38 -21.70
C THR A 135 10.73 15.05 -22.21
N ASN A 136 11.25 14.63 -23.36
CA ASN A 136 11.02 13.30 -23.92
C ASN A 136 11.63 12.27 -22.95
N ALA A 137 11.02 12.05 -21.79
CA ALA A 137 11.26 10.84 -21.05
C ALA A 137 10.74 9.72 -21.95
N ALA A 138 11.67 8.89 -22.43
CA ALA A 138 11.32 7.67 -23.11
C ALA A 138 10.32 6.94 -22.24
N MET A 139 9.20 6.69 -22.88
CA MET A 139 7.94 6.38 -22.27
C MET A 139 8.06 4.87 -21.98
N ALA A 140 8.61 4.51 -20.80
CA ALA A 140 9.01 3.14 -20.46
C ALA A 140 7.83 2.15 -20.59
N THR A 141 8.11 0.95 -21.10
CA THR A 141 7.17 -0.17 -21.07
C THR A 141 6.91 -0.52 -19.61
N PRO A 142 5.65 -0.71 -19.17
CA PRO A 142 5.40 -1.14 -17.79
C PRO A 142 6.09 -2.49 -17.57
N GLU A 143 7.14 -2.54 -16.76
CA GLU A 143 7.88 -3.79 -16.47
C GLU A 143 7.16 -4.67 -15.43
N ALA A 144 6.02 -4.22 -14.88
CA ALA A 144 5.33 -4.91 -13.81
C ALA A 144 4.84 -6.31 -14.20
N THR A 145 5.16 -7.28 -13.35
CA THR A 145 4.75 -8.68 -13.46
C THR A 145 3.43 -8.98 -12.73
N THR A 146 2.93 -8.04 -11.91
CA THR A 146 1.62 -8.12 -11.26
C THR A 146 0.59 -7.14 -11.82
N TYR A 147 -0.68 -7.32 -11.44
CA TYR A 147 -1.87 -6.61 -11.95
C TYR A 147 -1.88 -5.10 -11.67
N TYR A 148 -1.04 -4.63 -10.75
CA TYR A 148 -1.14 -3.30 -10.16
C TYR A 148 0.21 -2.60 -10.13
N ASP A 149 0.46 -1.74 -11.11
CA ASP A 149 1.60 -0.82 -11.07
C ASP A 149 1.10 0.56 -10.62
N ALA A 150 0.96 0.74 -9.30
CA ALA A 150 0.61 2.02 -8.69
C ALA A 150 1.75 3.05 -8.77
N SER A 151 2.97 2.61 -9.12
CA SER A 151 4.12 3.49 -9.35
C SER A 151 4.21 4.01 -10.79
N SER A 152 3.44 3.43 -11.71
CA SER A 152 3.39 3.86 -13.11
C SER A 152 2.74 5.24 -13.22
N PRO A 153 3.42 6.26 -13.77
CA PRO A 153 2.79 7.53 -14.12
C PRO A 153 1.91 7.42 -15.37
N TYR A 154 1.74 6.20 -15.92
CA TYR A 154 1.01 5.93 -17.15
C TYR A 154 0.00 4.79 -16.98
N LEU A 155 -1.04 4.83 -17.79
CA LEU A 155 -2.01 3.77 -17.95
C LEU A 155 -1.88 3.16 -19.36
N ALA A 156 -1.64 1.86 -19.44
CA ALA A 156 -1.80 1.07 -20.65
C ALA A 156 -3.23 0.47 -20.67
N LEU A 157 -4.11 1.07 -21.47
CA LEU A 157 -5.50 0.66 -21.58
C LEU A 157 -5.75 -0.01 -22.93
N LEU A 158 -6.11 -1.29 -22.90
CA LEU A 158 -6.61 -1.97 -24.09
C LEU A 158 -8.13 -1.73 -24.21
N VAL A 159 -8.57 -1.21 -25.35
CA VAL A 159 -9.99 -1.14 -25.70
C VAL A 159 -10.29 -2.19 -26.75
N ASP A 160 -11.14 -3.16 -26.41
CA ASP A 160 -11.57 -4.23 -27.32
C ASP A 160 -13.08 -4.46 -27.24
N ASN A 161 -13.80 -3.84 -28.18
CA ASN A 161 -15.26 -3.92 -28.28
C ASN A 161 -15.77 -5.29 -28.75
N THR A 162 -14.90 -6.26 -29.02
CA THR A 162 -15.29 -7.65 -29.33
C THR A 162 -15.36 -8.52 -28.07
N LEU A 163 -14.96 -7.98 -26.92
CA LEU A 163 -15.01 -8.74 -25.67
C LEU A 163 -16.45 -8.94 -25.20
N PRO A 164 -16.80 -10.17 -24.77
CA PRO A 164 -18.15 -10.46 -24.29
C PRO A 164 -18.41 -9.90 -22.89
N PHE A 165 -17.36 -9.54 -22.15
CA PHE A 165 -17.41 -8.94 -20.82
C PHE A 165 -16.35 -7.87 -20.65
N ASP A 166 -16.55 -6.97 -19.68
CA ASP A 166 -15.64 -5.88 -19.40
C ASP A 166 -14.58 -6.33 -18.37
N PRO A 167 -13.29 -6.50 -18.70
CA PRO A 167 -12.31 -7.01 -17.74
C PRO A 167 -12.15 -6.13 -16.51
N MET A 168 -12.33 -4.81 -16.64
CA MET A 168 -12.30 -3.88 -15.50
C MET A 168 -13.48 -4.07 -14.52
N SER A 169 -14.54 -4.79 -14.88
CA SER A 169 -15.67 -5.12 -14.00
C SER A 169 -15.43 -6.30 -13.07
N VAL A 170 -14.41 -7.10 -13.36
CA VAL A 170 -14.19 -8.39 -12.70
C VAL A 170 -13.78 -8.13 -11.26
N THR A 171 -14.58 -8.65 -10.34
CA THR A 171 -14.35 -8.51 -8.90
C THR A 171 -14.47 -9.83 -8.16
N PHE A 172 -13.71 -9.94 -7.08
CA PHE A 172 -13.75 -11.02 -6.11
C PHE A 172 -13.90 -10.40 -4.73
N THR A 173 -15.07 -10.56 -4.13
CA THR A 173 -15.36 -10.08 -2.78
C THR A 173 -15.35 -11.26 -1.82
N ASP A 174 -14.49 -11.25 -0.82
CA ASP A 174 -14.45 -12.34 0.17
C ASP A 174 -15.59 -12.27 1.20
N SER A 175 -15.64 -13.25 2.11
CA SER A 175 -16.66 -13.31 3.18
C SER A 175 -16.61 -12.12 4.15
N GLN A 176 -15.53 -11.35 4.15
CA GLN A 176 -15.37 -10.14 4.98
C GLN A 176 -15.77 -8.86 4.24
N GLY A 177 -16.24 -8.96 2.99
CA GLY A 177 -16.60 -7.81 2.16
C GLY A 177 -15.41 -7.11 1.51
N ARG A 178 -14.19 -7.69 1.56
CA ARG A 178 -13.03 -7.10 0.90
C ARG A 178 -13.07 -7.45 -0.58
N THR A 179 -13.07 -6.44 -1.44
CA THR A 179 -13.19 -6.60 -2.89
C THR A 179 -11.88 -6.36 -3.60
N LEU A 180 -11.46 -7.35 -4.38
CA LEU A 180 -10.35 -7.26 -5.30
C LEU A 180 -10.85 -7.20 -6.74
N ALA A 181 -10.22 -6.40 -7.57
CA ALA A 181 -10.49 -6.35 -9.00
C ALA A 181 -9.43 -7.09 -9.83
N VAL A 182 -9.78 -7.50 -11.05
CA VAL A 182 -8.81 -8.13 -11.99
C VAL A 182 -8.97 -7.45 -13.35
N PRO A 183 -8.42 -6.23 -13.55
CA PRO A 183 -8.77 -5.36 -14.67
C PRO A 183 -8.22 -5.80 -16.03
N VAL A 184 -7.57 -6.96 -16.10
CA VAL A 184 -6.82 -7.45 -17.27
C VAL A 184 -7.11 -8.93 -17.55
N LEU A 185 -8.23 -9.45 -17.00
CA LEU A 185 -8.63 -10.84 -17.17
C LEU A 185 -8.68 -11.23 -18.66
N GLY A 186 -7.97 -12.30 -19.02
CA GLY A 186 -7.90 -12.79 -20.41
C GLY A 186 -6.93 -12.06 -21.34
N TYR A 187 -6.27 -10.99 -20.88
CA TYR A 187 -5.25 -10.26 -21.65
C TYR A 187 -3.91 -10.19 -20.95
N SER A 188 -3.04 -11.14 -21.26
CA SER A 188 -1.61 -10.99 -21.00
C SER A 188 -1.06 -9.93 -21.94
N PHE A 189 -0.64 -8.78 -21.43
CA PHE A 189 0.08 -7.76 -22.21
C PHE A 189 1.51 -8.23 -22.59
N GLY A 190 1.65 -9.47 -23.07
CA GLY A 190 2.93 -10.14 -23.34
C GLY A 190 3.57 -10.83 -22.14
N ALA A 191 2.91 -10.91 -20.98
CA ALA A 191 3.43 -11.54 -19.75
C ALA A 191 2.45 -12.54 -19.13
N SER A 192 2.96 -13.64 -18.55
CA SER A 192 2.15 -14.55 -17.73
C SER A 192 1.61 -13.79 -16.52
N GLN A 193 0.29 -13.64 -16.45
CA GLN A 193 -0.35 -12.94 -15.34
C GLN A 193 -0.47 -13.89 -14.15
N THR A 194 0.19 -13.57 -13.03
CA THR A 194 0.15 -14.40 -11.82
C THR A 194 -0.47 -13.62 -10.66
N GLY A 195 -1.67 -14.01 -10.22
CA GLY A 195 -2.38 -13.36 -9.12
C GLY A 195 -2.12 -14.07 -7.80
N SER A 196 -1.57 -13.38 -6.80
CA SER A 196 -1.15 -14.00 -5.52
C SER A 196 -2.17 -13.90 -4.38
N PHE A 197 -3.41 -13.51 -4.68
CA PHE A 197 -4.31 -12.86 -3.72
C PHE A 197 -5.50 -13.72 -3.21
N PHE A 198 -5.67 -14.93 -3.73
CA PHE A 198 -6.76 -15.81 -3.33
C PHE A 198 -6.38 -16.69 -2.15
N ARG A 199 -7.29 -16.79 -1.18
CA ARG A 199 -7.18 -17.71 -0.06
C ARG A 199 -7.83 -19.03 -0.42
N ALA A 200 -7.11 -20.10 -0.16
CA ALA A 200 -7.65 -21.44 -0.32
C ALA A 200 -8.73 -21.71 0.74
N GLY A 201 -9.82 -22.34 0.34
CA GLY A 201 -10.99 -22.60 1.17
C GLY A 201 -11.93 -21.40 1.37
N GLU A 202 -11.51 -20.19 0.98
CA GLU A 202 -12.35 -18.99 1.06
C GLU A 202 -13.39 -18.98 -0.05
N THR A 203 -14.58 -18.47 0.26
CA THR A 203 -15.65 -18.28 -0.72
C THR A 203 -15.73 -16.82 -1.12
N TYR A 204 -15.58 -16.57 -2.41
CA TYR A 204 -15.64 -15.22 -2.98
C TYR A 204 -16.94 -15.03 -3.75
N LYS A 205 -17.60 -13.89 -3.55
CA LYS A 205 -18.60 -13.36 -4.50
C LYS A 205 -17.82 -12.86 -5.71
N VAL A 206 -17.95 -13.55 -6.83
CA VAL A 206 -17.38 -13.16 -8.11
C VAL A 206 -18.43 -12.35 -8.86
N GLY A 207 -18.04 -11.20 -9.39
CA GLY A 207 -18.93 -10.35 -10.18
C GLY A 207 -18.25 -9.88 -11.46
N VAL A 208 -19.01 -9.83 -12.56
CA VAL A 208 -18.58 -9.38 -13.87
C VAL A 208 -19.74 -8.72 -14.63
N ASP A 209 -19.45 -7.70 -15.41
CA ASP A 209 -20.42 -7.00 -16.26
C ASP A 209 -20.19 -7.38 -17.71
N LEU A 210 -21.26 -7.71 -18.40
CA LEU A 210 -21.21 -7.97 -19.83
C LEU A 210 -21.18 -6.66 -20.61
N CYS A 211 -20.49 -6.68 -21.76
CA CYS A 211 -20.39 -5.51 -22.63
C CYS A 211 -21.66 -5.29 -23.42
N ASP A 212 -22.28 -6.40 -23.85
CA ASP A 212 -23.55 -6.41 -24.57
C ASP A 212 -24.57 -7.22 -23.74
N PRO A 213 -25.73 -6.64 -23.39
CA PRO A 213 -26.78 -7.35 -22.67
C PRO A 213 -27.37 -8.44 -23.57
N ASN A 214 -26.94 -9.67 -23.34
CA ASN A 214 -27.44 -10.86 -24.02
C ASN A 214 -28.15 -11.76 -22.99
N PRO A 215 -29.47 -11.96 -23.09
CA PRO A 215 -30.23 -12.76 -22.11
C PRO A 215 -29.87 -14.26 -22.14
N ASN A 216 -29.27 -14.72 -23.23
CA ASN A 216 -28.77 -16.09 -23.35
C ASN A 216 -27.33 -16.21 -22.87
N ALA A 217 -26.68 -15.11 -22.49
CA ALA A 217 -25.33 -15.18 -21.99
C ALA A 217 -25.28 -16.00 -20.70
N ARG A 218 -24.23 -16.81 -20.60
CA ARG A 218 -23.93 -17.60 -19.41
C ARG A 218 -22.48 -17.34 -19.08
N SER A 219 -22.21 -17.10 -17.81
CA SER A 219 -20.85 -16.97 -17.32
C SER A 219 -20.61 -17.92 -16.17
N SER A 220 -19.43 -18.50 -16.13
CA SER A 220 -19.03 -19.41 -15.06
C SER A 220 -17.56 -19.26 -14.73
N VAL A 221 -17.24 -19.46 -13.46
CA VAL A 221 -15.88 -19.42 -12.95
C VAL A 221 -15.38 -20.86 -12.86
N THR A 222 -14.23 -21.13 -13.44
CA THR A 222 -13.57 -22.43 -13.41
C THR A 222 -12.24 -22.36 -12.70
N PHE A 223 -11.89 -23.41 -11.96
CA PHE A 223 -10.54 -23.65 -11.45
C PHE A 223 -9.97 -24.91 -12.10
N GLY A 224 -8.88 -24.78 -12.86
CA GLY A 224 -8.46 -25.82 -13.80
C GLY A 224 -9.58 -26.07 -14.81
N ASP A 225 -10.05 -27.32 -14.90
CA ASP A 225 -11.16 -27.70 -15.78
C ASP A 225 -12.49 -27.89 -15.03
N VAL A 226 -12.56 -27.49 -13.75
CA VAL A 226 -13.74 -27.67 -12.91
C VAL A 226 -14.48 -26.34 -12.78
N VAL A 227 -15.77 -26.35 -13.11
CA VAL A 227 -16.67 -25.22 -12.81
C VAL A 227 -16.87 -25.14 -11.30
N ILE A 228 -16.46 -24.03 -10.69
CA ILE A 228 -16.61 -23.76 -9.25
C ILE A 228 -17.75 -22.79 -8.95
N SER A 229 -18.24 -22.08 -9.96
CA SER A 229 -19.40 -21.19 -9.81
C SER A 229 -20.06 -20.92 -11.15
N SER A 230 -21.38 -20.88 -11.19
CA SER A 230 -22.17 -20.31 -12.29
C SER A 230 -22.64 -18.93 -11.88
N LEU A 231 -22.40 -17.92 -12.71
CA LEU A 231 -22.78 -16.54 -12.46
C LEU A 231 -24.14 -16.27 -13.10
N LEU A 232 -24.99 -15.54 -12.38
CA LEU A 232 -26.34 -15.20 -12.79
C LEU A 232 -26.54 -13.70 -12.59
N ASP A 233 -27.25 -13.10 -13.53
CA ASP A 233 -27.82 -11.77 -13.40
C ASP A 233 -29.26 -11.94 -12.90
N ALA A 234 -29.47 -11.75 -11.60
CA ALA A 234 -30.73 -12.07 -10.93
C ALA A 234 -31.73 -10.90 -10.94
N ASP A 235 -31.23 -9.67 -11.03
CA ASP A 235 -31.95 -8.39 -11.01
C ASP A 235 -32.06 -7.76 -12.41
N GLY A 236 -31.35 -8.29 -13.40
CA GLY A 236 -31.41 -7.83 -14.79
C GLY A 236 -30.67 -6.52 -15.02
N ASP A 237 -29.72 -6.19 -14.15
CA ASP A 237 -28.95 -4.93 -14.22
C ASP A 237 -27.72 -5.05 -15.14
N GLY A 238 -27.45 -6.24 -15.66
CA GLY A 238 -26.30 -6.55 -16.52
C GLY A 238 -25.08 -7.06 -15.77
N ARG A 239 -25.13 -7.13 -14.42
CA ARG A 239 -24.08 -7.67 -13.57
C ARG A 239 -24.34 -9.13 -13.24
N PHE A 240 -23.46 -9.99 -13.70
CA PHE A 240 -23.48 -11.41 -13.39
C PHE A 240 -22.66 -11.66 -12.13
N TYR A 241 -23.26 -12.28 -11.13
CA TYR A 241 -22.53 -12.67 -9.93
C TYR A 241 -22.85 -14.08 -9.45
N GLY A 242 -21.93 -14.63 -8.66
CA GLY A 242 -22.03 -15.96 -8.08
C GLY A 242 -20.99 -16.16 -7.00
N TRP A 243 -21.08 -17.29 -6.31
CA TRP A 243 -20.17 -17.62 -5.21
C TRP A 243 -19.25 -18.75 -5.63
N ALA A 244 -17.94 -18.54 -5.48
CA ALA A 244 -16.89 -19.48 -5.86
C ALA A 244 -16.02 -19.79 -4.64
N THR A 245 -16.02 -21.04 -4.19
CA THR A 245 -15.12 -21.51 -3.13
C THR A 245 -13.81 -21.96 -3.75
N PHE A 246 -12.71 -21.31 -3.39
CA PHE A 246 -11.40 -21.66 -3.94
C PHE A 246 -10.88 -22.95 -3.31
N PRO A 247 -10.39 -23.92 -4.09
CA PRO A 247 -9.98 -25.22 -3.54
C PRO A 247 -8.84 -25.10 -2.52
N VAL A 248 -8.92 -25.84 -1.41
CA VAL A 248 -7.82 -25.90 -0.42
C VAL A 248 -6.53 -26.52 -0.97
N SER A 249 -6.63 -27.27 -2.07
CA SER A 249 -5.49 -27.91 -2.74
C SER A 249 -4.49 -26.92 -3.33
N VAL A 250 -4.87 -25.65 -3.53
CA VAL A 250 -3.94 -24.61 -3.96
C VAL A 250 -2.95 -24.25 -2.83
N GLN A 251 -3.32 -24.45 -1.56
CA GLN A 251 -2.49 -24.19 -0.38
C GLN A 251 -1.48 -25.30 -0.06
N ALA A 252 -1.68 -26.51 -0.60
CA ALA A 252 -0.89 -27.69 -0.25
C ALA A 252 0.47 -27.76 -0.95
N ALA A 253 0.77 -26.84 -1.87
CA ALA A 253 2.09 -26.72 -2.47
C ALA A 253 2.75 -25.43 -2.01
N ALA A 254 3.49 -25.53 -0.91
CA ALA A 254 4.55 -24.58 -0.64
C ALA A 254 5.45 -24.50 -1.90
N ALA A 255 5.64 -23.28 -2.41
CA ALA A 255 6.35 -22.95 -3.64
C ALA A 255 5.70 -23.50 -4.94
N ALA A 256 4.96 -22.62 -5.64
CA ALA A 256 4.63 -22.74 -7.06
C ALA A 256 3.52 -23.71 -7.53
N ALA A 257 2.49 -24.03 -6.72
CA ALA A 257 1.23 -24.48 -7.36
C ALA A 257 0.52 -23.28 -7.98
N THR A 258 0.72 -23.13 -9.28
CA THR A 258 -0.09 -22.24 -10.10
C THR A 258 -1.42 -22.94 -10.41
N GLY A 259 -2.53 -22.36 -9.98
CA GLY A 259 -3.87 -22.73 -10.44
C GLY A 259 -4.26 -21.90 -11.65
N ASP A 260 -5.08 -22.42 -12.56
CA ASP A 260 -5.67 -21.62 -13.64
C ASP A 260 -7.11 -21.25 -13.24
N LEU A 261 -7.38 -19.96 -13.03
CA LEU A 261 -8.74 -19.48 -12.88
C LEU A 261 -9.18 -18.87 -14.18
N ALA A 262 -10.33 -19.31 -14.68
CA ALA A 262 -10.90 -18.73 -15.87
C ALA A 262 -12.34 -18.32 -15.69
N LEU A 263 -12.70 -17.26 -16.38
CA LEU A 263 -14.08 -16.94 -16.68
C LEU A 263 -14.41 -17.54 -18.04
N ILE A 264 -15.39 -18.41 -18.05
CA ILE A 264 -16.04 -18.87 -19.27
C ILE A 264 -17.21 -17.93 -19.51
N VAL A 265 -17.28 -17.35 -20.70
CA VAL A 265 -18.44 -16.59 -21.15
C VAL A 265 -18.96 -17.21 -22.43
N SER A 266 -20.25 -17.55 -22.42
CA SER A 266 -20.99 -17.93 -23.61
C SER A 266 -21.95 -16.81 -23.99
N ASP A 267 -21.99 -16.47 -25.28
CA ASP A 267 -22.97 -15.57 -25.89
C ASP A 267 -24.19 -16.32 -26.47
N GLY A 268 -24.32 -17.63 -26.17
CA GLY A 268 -25.34 -18.51 -26.72
C GLY A 268 -24.99 -19.15 -28.08
N ALA A 269 -23.90 -18.72 -28.74
CA ALA A 269 -23.41 -19.30 -29.99
C ALA A 269 -21.96 -19.83 -29.86
N THR A 270 -21.13 -19.13 -29.11
CA THR A 270 -19.71 -19.43 -28.89
C THR A 270 -19.42 -19.43 -27.39
N GLU A 271 -18.48 -20.25 -26.96
CA GLU A 271 -17.96 -20.29 -25.60
C GLU A 271 -16.50 -19.86 -25.62
N SER A 272 -16.18 -18.80 -24.87
CA SER A 272 -14.84 -18.21 -24.81
C SER A 272 -14.29 -18.33 -23.38
N ARG A 273 -13.04 -18.79 -23.27
CA ARG A 273 -12.33 -18.96 -21.99
C ARG A 273 -11.30 -17.86 -21.79
N TYR A 274 -11.42 -17.14 -20.68
CA TYR A 274 -10.53 -16.05 -20.29
C TYR A 274 -9.87 -16.40 -18.96
N GLY A 275 -8.67 -17.00 -19.06
CA GLY A 275 -7.92 -17.51 -17.92
C GLY A 275 -6.83 -16.56 -17.43
N PHE A 276 -6.43 -16.77 -16.18
CA PHE A 276 -5.17 -16.29 -15.64
C PHE A 276 -4.60 -17.28 -14.63
N SER A 277 -3.29 -17.24 -14.49
CA SER A 277 -2.59 -18.01 -13.49
C SER A 277 -2.76 -17.37 -12.12
N ILE A 278 -3.18 -18.16 -11.15
CA ILE A 278 -3.17 -17.80 -9.73
C ILE A 278 -1.99 -18.49 -9.10
N ALA A 279 -1.15 -17.74 -8.42
CA ALA A 279 -0.30 -18.32 -7.39
C ALA A 279 -1.00 -18.13 -6.04
N THR A 280 -0.83 -19.05 -5.10
CA THR A 280 -1.09 -18.68 -3.70
C THR A 280 0.12 -17.93 -3.18
N GLY A 281 -0.04 -16.64 -2.90
CA GLY A 281 0.80 -15.97 -1.93
C GLY A 281 0.53 -16.58 -0.55
N ALA A 282 1.56 -16.82 0.25
CA ALA A 282 1.34 -17.15 1.65
C ALA A 282 0.64 -15.94 2.30
N ALA A 283 -0.57 -16.10 2.83
CA ALA A 283 -1.24 -15.01 3.54
C ALA A 283 -0.42 -14.61 4.77
N GLY A 284 -0.40 -13.32 5.09
CA GLY A 284 0.09 -12.87 6.38
C GLY A 284 -0.88 -13.33 7.45
N ILE A 285 -0.41 -13.76 8.60
CA ILE A 285 -1.28 -14.26 9.68
C ILE A 285 -1.00 -13.44 10.93
N VAL A 286 -2.05 -12.86 11.51
CA VAL A 286 -1.99 -12.26 12.84
C VAL A 286 -2.35 -13.31 13.87
N THR A 287 -1.47 -13.55 14.83
CA THR A 287 -1.66 -14.54 15.89
C THR A 287 -1.53 -13.92 17.28
N ASP A 288 -2.10 -14.61 18.26
CA ASP A 288 -1.87 -14.34 19.67
C ASP A 288 -0.50 -14.89 20.04
N ARG A 289 0.40 -14.04 20.54
CA ARG A 289 1.76 -14.44 20.89
C ARG A 289 1.84 -15.50 22.00
N ALA A 290 0.89 -15.50 22.93
CA ALA A 290 0.92 -16.42 24.07
C ALA A 290 0.43 -17.82 23.69
N THR A 291 -0.55 -17.91 22.78
CA THR A 291 -1.21 -19.18 22.42
C THR A 291 -0.88 -19.68 21.01
N GLY A 292 -0.32 -18.83 20.16
CA GLY A 292 -0.09 -19.08 18.73
C GLY A 292 -1.37 -19.12 17.90
N GLN A 293 -2.54 -18.87 18.48
CA GLN A 293 -3.83 -18.97 17.79
C GLN A 293 -4.05 -17.78 16.86
N PRO A 294 -4.70 -17.98 15.69
CA PRO A 294 -5.04 -16.89 14.80
C PRO A 294 -6.01 -15.89 15.46
N LEU A 295 -5.84 -14.60 15.14
CA LEU A 295 -6.65 -13.52 15.68
C LEU A 295 -7.57 -12.92 14.64
N ALA A 296 -8.88 -13.11 14.83
CA ALA A 296 -9.90 -12.43 14.05
C ALA A 296 -10.12 -10.98 14.48
N GLY A 297 -10.40 -10.11 13.50
CA GLY A 297 -10.72 -8.70 13.73
C GLY A 297 -9.52 -7.83 14.14
N ALA A 298 -8.29 -8.26 13.85
CA ALA A 298 -7.13 -7.37 13.91
C ALA A 298 -7.14 -6.47 12.67
N THR A 299 -6.86 -5.19 12.85
CA THR A 299 -6.68 -4.22 11.77
C THR A 299 -5.21 -4.20 11.36
N VAL A 300 -4.94 -4.45 10.08
CA VAL A 300 -3.61 -4.38 9.45
C VAL A 300 -3.62 -3.24 8.44
N ALA A 301 -2.85 -2.20 8.70
CA ALA A 301 -2.64 -1.08 7.79
C ALA A 301 -1.26 -1.19 7.15
N ALA A 302 -1.19 -1.13 5.82
CA ALA A 302 0.07 -0.99 5.11
C ALA A 302 0.42 0.49 4.98
N LEU A 303 1.64 0.85 5.37
CA LEU A 303 2.19 2.18 5.22
C LEU A 303 3.25 2.18 4.13
N THR A 304 3.22 3.15 3.24
CA THR A 304 4.25 3.34 2.21
C THR A 304 5.28 4.35 2.68
N GLY A 305 6.55 4.02 2.48
CA GLY A 305 7.69 4.86 2.78
C GLY A 305 7.96 5.84 1.64
N THR A 306 8.19 7.10 1.99
CA THR A 306 8.68 8.14 1.09
C THR A 306 10.04 8.59 1.59
N ALA A 307 11.06 8.44 0.74
CA ALA A 307 12.41 8.90 1.05
C ALA A 307 12.43 10.44 1.13
N ALA A 308 12.87 10.97 2.25
CA ALA A 308 13.16 12.37 2.45
C ALA A 308 14.57 12.71 1.93
N GLY A 309 14.79 13.99 1.60
CA GLY A 309 16.06 14.46 1.06
C GLY A 309 17.26 14.37 2.01
N ASP A 310 17.01 14.10 3.30
CA ASP A 310 18.02 13.85 4.33
C ASP A 310 18.40 12.36 4.48
N GLY A 311 17.81 11.49 3.66
CA GLY A 311 18.01 10.04 3.72
C GLY A 311 17.13 9.31 4.72
N SER A 312 16.22 10.00 5.43
CA SER A 312 15.21 9.36 6.27
C SER A 312 14.03 8.87 5.42
N THR A 313 13.30 7.86 5.92
CA THR A 313 12.06 7.39 5.29
C THR A 313 10.88 7.80 6.15
N THR A 314 9.91 8.49 5.55
CA THR A 314 8.65 8.84 6.21
C THR A 314 7.55 7.89 5.78
N PHE A 315 6.82 7.32 6.73
CA PHE A 315 5.76 6.36 6.44
C PHE A 315 4.39 7.02 6.56
N GLY A 316 3.58 6.89 5.50
CA GLY A 316 2.19 7.36 5.45
C GLY A 316 1.25 6.24 5.04
N ALA A 317 -0.04 6.42 5.27
CA ALA A 317 -1.06 5.46 4.82
C ALA A 317 -0.92 5.21 3.31
N TRP A 318 -0.74 3.95 2.92
CA TRP A 318 -0.67 3.59 1.51
C TRP A 318 -2.06 3.71 0.88
N ASP A 319 -2.20 4.53 -0.15
CA ASP A 319 -3.42 4.60 -0.97
C ASP A 319 -3.50 3.36 -1.87
N ALA A 320 -3.82 2.22 -1.26
CA ALA A 320 -3.89 0.93 -1.90
C ALA A 320 -5.04 0.83 -2.93
N SER A 321 -5.95 1.82 -2.97
CA SER A 321 -7.05 1.87 -3.94
C SER A 321 -6.53 1.93 -5.38
N LEU A 322 -5.38 2.61 -5.59
CA LEU A 322 -4.66 2.66 -6.87
C LEU A 322 -4.10 1.29 -7.28
N ALA A 323 -3.78 0.46 -6.29
CA ALA A 323 -3.37 -0.93 -6.46
C ALA A 323 -4.54 -1.91 -6.30
N GLY A 324 -5.78 -1.43 -6.40
CA GLY A 324 -6.99 -2.23 -6.29
C GLY A 324 -7.15 -3.04 -5.01
N GLN A 325 -6.53 -2.62 -3.91
CA GLN A 325 -6.59 -3.28 -2.61
C GLN A 325 -7.21 -2.33 -1.57
N THR A 326 -7.87 -2.90 -0.58
CA THR A 326 -8.38 -2.13 0.56
C THR A 326 -7.27 -1.96 1.60
N ASN A 327 -7.11 -0.76 2.13
CA ASN A 327 -6.22 -0.44 3.24
C ASN A 327 -6.92 0.53 4.21
N PRO A 328 -7.04 0.21 5.51
CA PRO A 328 -6.58 -0.99 6.19
C PRO A 328 -7.43 -2.24 5.91
N GLN A 329 -6.85 -3.43 6.14
CA GLN A 329 -7.55 -4.71 6.11
C GLN A 329 -7.89 -5.19 7.52
N GLN A 330 -8.99 -5.91 7.69
CA GLN A 330 -9.28 -6.66 8.93
C GLN A 330 -9.03 -8.15 8.73
N THR A 331 -8.53 -8.84 9.76
CA THR A 331 -8.25 -10.27 9.70
C THR A 331 -9.50 -11.13 9.91
N GLY A 332 -9.54 -12.29 9.25
CA GLY A 332 -10.60 -13.30 9.36
C GLY A 332 -10.44 -14.23 10.56
N ALA A 333 -11.31 -15.24 10.66
CA ALA A 333 -11.21 -16.30 11.68
C ALA A 333 -9.87 -17.07 11.60
N ASP A 334 -9.27 -17.10 10.41
CA ASP A 334 -7.95 -17.63 10.11
C ASP A 334 -6.80 -16.69 10.53
N GLY A 335 -7.11 -15.48 11.02
CA GLY A 335 -6.13 -14.45 11.35
C GLY A 335 -5.46 -13.82 10.13
N GLY A 336 -5.89 -14.18 8.91
CA GLY A 336 -5.14 -13.85 7.72
C GLY A 336 -5.41 -12.43 7.21
N TYR A 337 -4.41 -11.82 6.58
CA TYR A 337 -4.48 -10.60 5.76
C TYR A 337 -3.57 -10.76 4.54
N LEU A 338 -3.71 -9.93 3.51
CA LEU A 338 -2.86 -10.02 2.34
C LEU A 338 -2.73 -8.69 1.61
N PHE A 339 -1.50 -8.17 1.59
CA PHE A 339 -1.11 -7.05 0.73
C PHE A 339 -0.12 -7.55 -0.33
N THR A 340 -0.25 -7.04 -1.55
CA THR A 340 0.68 -7.30 -2.65
C THR A 340 1.19 -5.99 -3.22
N ALA A 341 2.51 -5.84 -3.30
CA ALA A 341 3.20 -4.74 -3.96
C ALA A 341 4.49 -5.27 -4.59
N ASP A 342 4.88 -4.74 -5.75
CA ASP A 342 6.08 -5.18 -6.49
C ASP A 342 7.33 -4.36 -6.17
N VAL A 343 7.14 -3.11 -5.75
CA VAL A 343 8.21 -2.14 -5.48
C VAL A 343 7.80 -1.20 -4.36
N GLY A 344 8.79 -0.63 -3.68
CA GLY A 344 8.60 0.35 -2.61
C GLY A 344 8.92 -0.21 -1.24
N THR A 345 9.17 0.71 -0.29
CA THR A 345 9.43 0.38 1.11
C THR A 345 8.13 0.48 1.89
N PHE A 346 7.78 -0.57 2.63
CA PHE A 346 6.54 -0.64 3.39
C PHE A 346 6.78 -0.93 4.88
N GLN A 347 5.80 -0.56 5.69
CA GLN A 347 5.64 -1.06 7.07
C GLN A 347 4.20 -1.53 7.26
N LEU A 348 3.99 -2.45 8.20
CA LEU A 348 2.66 -2.91 8.58
C LEU A 348 2.36 -2.49 10.01
N ASP A 349 1.29 -1.72 10.17
CA ASP A 349 0.70 -1.35 11.45
C ASP A 349 -0.43 -2.31 11.79
N VAL A 350 -0.25 -3.10 12.84
CA VAL A 350 -1.20 -4.11 13.28
C VAL A 350 -1.74 -3.73 14.66
N SER A 351 -3.06 -3.60 14.75
CA SER A 351 -3.74 -3.26 15.99
C SER A 351 -4.98 -4.12 16.21
N ARG A 352 -5.27 -4.43 17.48
CA ARG A 352 -6.48 -5.13 17.90
C ARG A 352 -6.81 -4.76 19.33
N SER A 353 -8.09 -4.54 19.64
CA SER A 353 -8.52 -4.31 21.01
C SER A 353 -8.12 -5.47 21.93
N GLY A 354 -7.59 -5.15 23.10
CA GLY A 354 -7.05 -6.14 24.05
C GLY A 354 -5.62 -6.61 23.75
N TYR A 355 -4.97 -6.06 22.72
CA TYR A 355 -3.58 -6.34 22.37
C TYR A 355 -2.75 -5.05 22.33
N GLN A 356 -1.44 -5.19 22.46
CA GLN A 356 -0.48 -4.10 22.25
C GLN A 356 -0.28 -3.91 20.75
N ALA A 357 -0.30 -2.66 20.27
CA ALA A 357 -0.06 -2.35 18.87
C ALA A 357 1.33 -2.83 18.44
N TYR A 358 1.44 -3.28 17.20
CA TYR A 358 2.67 -3.81 16.64
C TYR A 358 2.92 -3.17 15.28
N ARG A 359 4.14 -2.70 15.08
CA ARG A 359 4.60 -2.22 13.77
C ARG A 359 5.81 -3.03 13.32
N THR A 360 5.81 -3.47 12.07
CA THR A 360 6.95 -4.20 11.51
C THR A 360 8.15 -3.26 11.31
N GLY A 361 9.33 -3.84 11.09
CA GLY A 361 10.40 -3.09 10.43
C GLY A 361 10.05 -2.77 8.98
N GLU A 362 10.95 -2.07 8.30
CA GLU A 362 10.84 -1.81 6.88
C GLU A 362 10.83 -3.13 6.08
N ILE A 363 9.95 -3.18 5.08
CA ILE A 363 9.77 -4.29 4.15
C ILE A 363 10.04 -3.72 2.75
N ASP A 364 11.08 -4.23 2.08
CA ASP A 364 11.32 -3.90 0.69
C ASP A 364 10.49 -4.83 -0.20
N ALA A 365 9.42 -4.31 -0.79
CA ALA A 365 8.48 -5.09 -1.60
C ALA A 365 9.12 -5.74 -2.83
N ALA A 366 10.27 -5.23 -3.31
CA ALA A 366 11.00 -5.84 -4.40
C ALA A 366 11.69 -7.17 -4.01
N ASN A 367 11.96 -7.34 -2.72
CA ASN A 367 12.73 -8.48 -2.19
C ASN A 367 11.93 -9.34 -1.21
N GLU A 368 10.85 -8.79 -0.63
CA GLU A 368 10.13 -9.39 0.48
C GLU A 368 8.61 -9.22 0.35
N ALA A 369 7.85 -10.27 0.68
CA ALA A 369 6.40 -10.20 0.69
C ALA A 369 5.88 -9.40 1.91
N LEU A 370 4.87 -8.55 1.67
CA LEU A 370 4.11 -7.87 2.74
C LEU A 370 3.26 -8.85 3.57
N ALA A 371 3.16 -10.11 3.16
CA ALA A 371 2.39 -11.12 3.85
C ALA A 371 3.17 -11.75 5.02
N ARG A 372 3.36 -10.97 6.10
CA ARG A 372 4.15 -11.37 7.27
C ARG A 372 3.30 -12.06 8.35
N THR A 373 3.90 -13.01 9.08
CA THR A 373 3.28 -13.48 10.33
C THR A 373 3.56 -12.46 11.44
N VAL A 374 2.50 -11.93 12.07
CA VAL A 374 2.59 -10.94 13.14
C VAL A 374 1.97 -11.51 14.41
N ALA A 375 2.79 -11.71 15.45
CA ALA A 375 2.33 -12.20 16.73
C ALA A 375 2.07 -11.02 17.70
N LEU A 376 0.81 -10.70 17.95
CA LEU A 376 0.43 -9.63 18.88
C LEU A 376 0.55 -10.09 20.33
N SER A 377 1.15 -9.24 21.17
CA SER A 377 1.20 -9.43 22.61
C SER A 377 -0.11 -8.95 23.26
N PRO A 378 -0.74 -9.74 24.15
CA PRO A 378 -1.90 -9.27 24.90
C PRO A 378 -1.60 -7.97 25.68
N ALA A 379 -2.60 -7.10 25.78
CA ALA A 379 -2.49 -5.84 26.51
C ALA A 379 -2.40 -6.10 28.02
N ILE A 380 -1.49 -5.39 28.68
CA ILE A 380 -1.29 -5.46 30.13
C ILE A 380 -1.78 -4.16 30.75
N ALA A 381 -2.96 -4.22 31.37
CA ALA A 381 -3.60 -3.06 32.01
C ALA A 381 -2.90 -2.64 33.31
N GLU A 382 -2.24 -3.56 34.02
CA GLU A 382 -1.63 -3.24 35.30
C GLU A 382 -0.47 -2.23 35.14
N ALA A 383 -0.21 -1.50 36.22
CA ALA A 383 0.95 -0.64 36.33
C ALA A 383 2.23 -1.49 36.27
N ALA A 384 3.26 -0.93 35.62
CA ALA A 384 4.55 -1.58 35.57
C ALA A 384 5.20 -1.57 36.97
N THR A 385 5.72 -2.71 37.37
CA THR A 385 6.54 -2.85 38.59
C THR A 385 7.94 -2.28 38.39
N GLN A 386 8.44 -2.30 37.15
CA GLN A 386 9.71 -1.73 36.73
C GLN A 386 9.56 -1.13 35.34
N THR A 387 10.31 -0.06 35.09
CA THR A 387 10.37 0.61 33.79
C THR A 387 11.82 0.63 33.31
N ILE A 388 12.01 0.26 32.05
CA ILE A 388 13.28 0.35 31.32
C ILE A 388 13.08 1.38 30.20
N ALA A 389 13.85 2.46 30.25
CA ALA A 389 13.92 3.41 29.14
C ALA A 389 14.84 2.86 28.05
N ILE A 390 14.44 3.00 26.79
CA ILE A 390 15.30 2.78 25.63
C ILE A 390 15.81 4.15 25.21
N THR A 391 17.13 4.31 25.20
CA THR A 391 17.82 5.57 24.87
C THR A 391 18.81 5.32 23.76
N GLU A 392 19.35 6.38 23.17
CA GLU A 392 20.45 6.30 22.19
C GLU A 392 21.64 5.45 22.70
N GLN A 393 21.90 5.48 24.02
CA GLN A 393 23.01 4.75 24.66
C GLN A 393 22.62 3.31 25.09
N GLY A 394 21.41 2.86 24.76
CA GLY A 394 20.87 1.54 25.09
C GLY A 394 19.81 1.55 26.20
N PHE A 395 19.62 0.39 26.83
CA PHE A 395 18.58 0.16 27.84
C PHE A 395 18.99 0.69 29.23
N VAL A 396 18.10 1.46 29.87
CA VAL A 396 18.35 2.08 31.17
C VAL A 396 17.19 1.80 32.16
N PRO A 397 17.42 1.05 33.24
CA PRO A 397 18.63 0.27 33.51
C PRO A 397 18.76 -0.93 32.55
N PRO A 398 19.98 -1.39 32.25
CA PRO A 398 20.19 -2.53 31.36
C PRO A 398 19.82 -3.87 32.01
N THR A 399 19.65 -3.91 33.33
CA THR A 399 19.21 -5.10 34.06
C THR A 399 18.21 -4.71 35.14
N VAL A 400 17.09 -5.43 35.18
CA VAL A 400 16.06 -5.30 36.22
C VAL A 400 15.77 -6.65 36.85
N ALA A 401 15.46 -6.65 38.14
CA ALA A 401 14.98 -7.83 38.86
C ALA A 401 13.52 -7.64 39.27
N VAL A 402 12.66 -8.61 38.95
CA VAL A 402 11.23 -8.59 39.29
C VAL A 402 10.79 -9.90 39.92
N ALA A 403 9.79 -9.83 40.81
CA ALA A 403 9.16 -11.03 41.34
C ALA A 403 8.36 -11.74 40.23
N PRO A 404 8.13 -13.07 40.34
CA PRO A 404 7.26 -13.80 39.41
C PRO A 404 5.89 -13.14 39.27
N GLY A 405 5.47 -12.92 38.02
CA GLY A 405 4.23 -12.22 37.66
C GLY A 405 4.34 -10.69 37.57
N GLY A 406 5.52 -10.14 37.88
CA GLY A 406 5.83 -8.71 37.75
C GLY A 406 5.71 -8.21 36.31
N VAL A 407 5.29 -6.96 36.17
CA VAL A 407 5.13 -6.29 34.88
C VAL A 407 6.31 -5.36 34.64
N VAL A 408 6.98 -5.52 33.49
CA VAL A 408 8.08 -4.67 33.06
C VAL A 408 7.60 -3.85 31.85
N ALA A 409 7.79 -2.54 31.91
CA ALA A 409 7.51 -1.63 30.80
C ALA A 409 8.82 -1.19 30.14
N PHE A 410 8.88 -1.30 28.82
CA PHE A 410 9.90 -0.71 27.98
C PHE A 410 9.32 0.55 27.37
N VAL A 411 9.98 1.69 27.56
CA VAL A 411 9.52 2.99 27.05
C VAL A 411 10.60 3.52 26.12
N ASN A 412 10.25 3.79 24.86
CA ASN A 412 11.18 4.49 23.98
C ASN A 412 11.30 5.95 24.44
N ALA A 413 12.45 6.34 24.95
CA ALA A 413 12.76 7.69 25.42
C ALA A 413 13.66 8.46 24.44
N ASP A 414 14.03 7.84 23.31
CA ASP A 414 14.78 8.46 22.22
C ASP A 414 13.82 9.03 21.15
N LEU A 415 14.35 9.88 20.28
CA LEU A 415 13.70 10.37 19.06
C LEU A 415 13.80 9.37 17.90
N ALA A 416 14.77 8.44 17.96
CA ALA A 416 14.86 7.32 17.03
C ALA A 416 13.84 6.22 17.36
N GLU A 417 13.49 5.41 16.38
CA GLU A 417 12.69 4.21 16.61
C GLU A 417 13.56 3.08 17.17
N HIS A 418 13.01 2.35 18.13
CA HIS A 418 13.66 1.22 18.76
C HIS A 418 12.73 0.02 18.86
N ALA A 419 13.28 -1.16 19.10
CA ALA A 419 12.48 -2.35 19.38
C ALA A 419 13.05 -3.12 20.56
N VAL A 420 12.26 -4.06 21.09
CA VAL A 420 12.70 -4.99 22.12
C VAL A 420 12.45 -6.39 21.61
N ARG A 421 13.52 -7.15 21.34
CA ARG A 421 13.45 -8.54 20.86
C ARG A 421 14.27 -9.49 21.72
N GLY A 422 13.71 -10.66 22.01
CA GLY A 422 14.43 -11.74 22.70
C GLY A 422 13.57 -12.46 23.72
N SER A 423 13.93 -13.70 24.02
CA SER A 423 13.23 -14.54 25.02
C SER A 423 11.71 -14.65 24.80
N GLY A 424 11.27 -14.65 23.52
CA GLY A 424 9.86 -14.70 23.13
C GLY A 424 9.16 -13.33 23.08
N TRP A 425 9.83 -12.26 23.48
CA TRP A 425 9.33 -10.89 23.37
C TRP A 425 9.74 -10.28 22.02
N ASP A 426 8.82 -9.54 21.42
CA ASP A 426 9.04 -8.68 20.26
C ASP A 426 7.98 -7.59 20.30
N SER A 427 8.41 -6.36 20.56
CA SER A 427 7.53 -5.20 20.64
C SER A 427 7.04 -4.70 19.28
N GLY A 428 7.68 -5.14 18.19
CA GLY A 428 7.68 -4.36 16.95
C GLY A 428 8.43 -3.03 17.13
N MET A 429 8.35 -2.16 16.13
CA MET A 429 8.99 -0.84 16.15
C MET A 429 8.23 0.15 17.03
N LEU A 430 8.87 0.63 18.08
CA LEU A 430 8.36 1.62 19.03
C LEU A 430 8.74 3.03 18.59
N ALA A 431 7.74 3.85 18.30
CA ALA A 431 7.93 5.29 18.08
C ALA A 431 8.40 6.00 19.37
N PRO A 432 8.95 7.22 19.28
CA PRO A 432 9.28 8.04 20.45
C PRO A 432 8.11 8.14 21.44
N GLY A 433 8.36 7.83 22.71
CA GLY A 433 7.36 7.80 23.77
C GLY A 433 6.46 6.56 23.82
N ALA A 434 6.52 5.67 22.82
CA ALA A 434 5.74 4.44 22.82
C ALA A 434 6.20 3.47 23.91
N THR A 435 5.27 2.67 24.42
CA THR A 435 5.52 1.73 25.52
C THR A 435 5.12 0.31 25.14
N TYR A 436 5.97 -0.65 25.48
CA TYR A 436 5.71 -2.08 25.40
C TYR A 436 5.79 -2.72 26.78
N LYS A 437 4.83 -3.56 27.15
CA LYS A 437 4.79 -4.22 28.46
C LYS A 437 4.90 -5.73 28.31
N VAL A 438 5.63 -6.34 29.23
CA VAL A 438 5.72 -7.80 29.37
C VAL A 438 5.42 -8.24 30.80
N ARG A 439 4.82 -9.42 30.94
CA ARG A 439 4.67 -10.08 32.24
C ARG A 439 5.74 -11.15 32.38
N ALA A 440 6.56 -11.01 33.41
CA ALA A 440 7.64 -11.93 33.70
C ALA A 440 7.15 -13.01 34.69
N ALA A 441 6.39 -13.99 34.18
CA ALA A 441 5.68 -14.97 35.03
C ALA A 441 6.60 -16.10 35.55
N THR A 442 7.57 -16.53 34.75
CA THR A 442 8.40 -17.70 35.05
C THR A 442 9.74 -17.25 35.64
N VAL A 443 10.18 -17.88 36.73
CA VAL A 443 11.52 -17.67 37.30
C VAL A 443 12.58 -18.00 36.25
N GLY A 444 13.56 -17.10 36.07
CA GLY A 444 14.57 -17.25 35.04
C GLY A 444 15.23 -15.93 34.63
N SER A 445 16.15 -16.00 33.68
CA SER A 445 16.83 -14.85 33.09
C SER A 445 16.40 -14.69 31.64
N PHE A 446 15.86 -13.52 31.30
CA PHE A 446 15.30 -13.22 29.99
C PHE A 446 16.15 -12.14 29.33
N SER A 447 16.99 -12.55 28.39
CA SER A 447 17.82 -11.64 27.60
C SER A 447 17.02 -11.06 26.43
N TYR A 448 17.24 -9.78 26.18
CA TYR A 448 16.65 -9.06 25.06
C TYR A 448 17.67 -8.08 24.47
N ALA A 449 17.44 -7.67 23.24
CA ALA A 449 18.25 -6.71 22.50
C ALA A 449 17.36 -5.77 21.71
N ASP A 450 17.92 -4.65 21.31
CA ASP A 450 17.29 -3.78 20.34
C ASP A 450 17.46 -4.34 18.92
N ALA A 451 16.40 -4.27 18.12
CA ALA A 451 16.44 -4.73 16.75
C ALA A 451 17.11 -3.73 15.80
N THR A 452 17.12 -2.44 16.16
CA THR A 452 17.77 -1.38 15.38
C THR A 452 19.25 -1.26 15.72
N ASP A 453 19.65 -1.64 16.94
CA ASP A 453 21.04 -1.80 17.36
C ASP A 453 21.23 -3.06 18.21
N ALA A 454 21.69 -4.14 17.58
CA ALA A 454 21.89 -5.43 18.25
C ALA A 454 22.98 -5.41 19.35
N LEU A 455 23.78 -4.36 19.47
CA LEU A 455 24.74 -4.18 20.58
C LEU A 455 24.06 -3.73 21.86
N ASN A 456 22.94 -3.02 21.75
CA ASN A 456 22.11 -2.62 22.88
C ASN A 456 21.38 -3.85 23.41
N LYS A 457 21.78 -4.31 24.60
CA LYS A 457 21.27 -5.53 25.24
C LYS A 457 20.85 -5.27 26.67
N GLY A 458 19.89 -6.04 27.13
CA GLY A 458 19.49 -6.03 28.53
C GLY A 458 18.99 -7.39 29.01
N VAL A 459 18.75 -7.47 30.31
CA VAL A 459 18.32 -8.71 30.98
C VAL A 459 17.25 -8.40 32.02
N VAL A 460 16.13 -9.11 31.95
CA VAL A 460 15.15 -9.17 33.05
C VAL A 460 15.41 -10.45 33.83
N ILE A 461 15.65 -10.32 35.14
CA ILE A 461 15.82 -11.44 36.06
C ILE A 461 14.52 -11.61 36.85
N VAL A 462 13.89 -12.77 36.73
CA VAL A 462 12.71 -13.14 37.51
C VAL A 462 13.14 -14.08 38.62
N ALA A 463 13.03 -13.65 39.87
CA ALA A 463 13.46 -14.42 41.03
C ALA A 463 12.52 -14.22 42.22
N GLU A 464 12.36 -15.27 43.02
CA GLU A 464 11.63 -15.15 44.29
C GLU A 464 12.34 -14.17 45.23
N GLY A 465 11.58 -13.22 45.79
CA GLY A 465 12.13 -12.17 46.66
C GLY A 465 12.79 -11.00 45.94
N ALA A 466 12.75 -10.95 44.60
CA ALA A 466 13.17 -9.76 43.84
C ALA A 466 12.27 -8.56 44.20
N GLY A 467 12.87 -7.43 44.59
CA GLY A 467 12.18 -6.26 45.12
C GLY A 467 12.17 -6.14 46.66
N ALA A 468 12.69 -7.14 47.40
CA ALA A 468 12.90 -7.01 48.84
C ALA A 468 14.21 -6.25 49.13
N SER A 469 14.10 -5.01 49.60
CA SER A 469 15.25 -4.27 50.17
C SER A 469 15.81 -5.03 51.37
N ARG A 470 16.95 -5.69 51.21
CA ARG A 470 17.66 -6.34 52.32
C ARG A 470 18.55 -5.31 53.01
N LEU A 471 18.10 -4.82 54.17
CA LEU A 471 18.93 -4.05 55.09
C LEU A 471 19.89 -5.01 55.81
N PHE A 472 21.17 -4.98 55.43
CA PHE A 472 22.22 -5.69 56.18
C PHE A 472 22.62 -4.86 57.38
N LEU A 473 22.10 -5.20 58.56
CA LEU A 473 22.57 -4.65 59.83
C LEU A 473 23.86 -5.39 60.24
N PRO A 474 24.94 -4.68 60.61
CA PRO A 474 26.12 -5.34 61.17
C PRO A 474 25.76 -6.01 62.50
N ALA A 475 25.99 -7.31 62.59
CA ALA A 475 25.85 -8.03 63.86
C ALA A 475 27.03 -7.65 64.77
N ILE A 476 26.77 -6.86 65.80
CA ILE A 476 27.69 -6.71 66.93
C ILE A 476 27.50 -7.93 67.82
N VAL A 477 28.35 -8.93 67.65
CA VAL A 477 28.47 -10.04 68.60
C VAL A 477 29.23 -9.50 69.81
N ARG A 478 28.61 -9.52 70.99
CA ARG A 478 29.23 -9.15 72.27
C ARG A 478 30.14 -10.25 72.78
#